data_AF-A0A936QRR4-F1
#
_entry.id   AF-A0A936QRR4-F1
#
_cell.length_a   1.000
_cell.length_b   1.000
_cell.length_c   1.000
_cell.angle_alpha   90.00
_cell.angle_beta   90.00
_cell.angle_gamma   90.00
#
_symmetry.space_group_name_H-M   'P 1'
#
loop_
_entity.id
_entity.type
_entity.pdbx_description
1 polymer ?
#
loop_
_entity_poly.entity_id
_entity_poly.type
_entity_poly.pdbx_seq_one_letter_code
_entity_poly.pdbx_strand_id
1 'polypeptide(L)'
;MRKRILILLILISPCLSFNKDSSKNIFISNQMPFLVPNGFFLKNYSEHLNPFDRIPTMYFGLPDTCELEIKIKSAVTNALVAYFKKDSFTPGYYKVDWNGKNLDNEYLEDGIYNFELSAKSKKGILNSNFVASSKLFF
;
A
#
# COMPACT_ATOMS: atom_id res chain seq x y z
N MET A 1 12.95 -39.28 31.49
CA MET A 1 13.87 -38.51 30.61
C MET A 1 13.28 -38.49 29.20
N ARG A 2 13.44 -37.37 28.49
CA ARG A 2 12.88 -36.98 27.16
C ARG A 2 11.55 -36.22 27.19
N LYS A 3 11.69 -34.91 27.46
CA LYS A 3 10.77 -33.85 27.06
C LYS A 3 10.53 -33.94 25.55
N ARG A 4 9.28 -34.14 25.12
CA ARG A 4 8.85 -33.79 23.77
C ARG A 4 8.07 -32.49 23.89
N ILE A 5 8.80 -31.39 23.72
CA ILE A 5 8.23 -30.08 23.47
C ILE A 5 7.57 -30.17 22.10
N LEU A 6 6.25 -30.33 22.10
CA LEU A 6 5.45 -30.18 20.89
C LEU A 6 5.31 -28.67 20.70
N ILE A 7 6.23 -28.08 19.92
CA ILE A 7 5.98 -26.76 19.33
C ILE A 7 4.79 -26.99 18.41
N LEU A 8 3.61 -26.62 18.89
CA LEU A 8 2.45 -26.39 18.06
C LEU A 8 2.86 -25.23 17.15
N LEU A 9 3.45 -25.55 16.00
CA LEU A 9 3.50 -24.64 14.86
C LEU A 9 2.03 -24.39 14.53
N ILE A 10 1.52 -23.32 15.13
CA ILE A 10 0.23 -22.77 14.79
C ILE A 10 0.36 -22.37 13.32
N LEU A 11 -0.07 -23.27 12.43
CA LEU A 11 -0.50 -22.95 11.09
C LEU A 11 -1.77 -22.10 11.22
N ILE A 12 -1.63 -20.87 11.75
CA ILE A 12 -2.50 -19.80 11.29
C ILE A 12 -1.97 -19.52 9.89
N SER A 13 -2.46 -20.27 8.90
CA SER A 13 -2.79 -19.60 7.65
C SER A 13 -3.66 -18.44 8.12
N PRO A 14 -3.19 -17.17 8.08
CA PRO A 14 -4.12 -16.11 8.33
C PRO A 14 -5.10 -16.27 7.20
N CYS A 15 -6.35 -16.55 7.55
CA CYS A 15 -7.47 -16.32 6.66
C CYS A 15 -7.36 -14.83 6.30
N LEU A 16 -6.59 -14.52 5.25
CA LEU A 16 -6.47 -13.20 4.68
C LEU A 16 -7.86 -12.91 4.15
N SER A 17 -8.67 -12.27 4.98
CA SER A 17 -9.84 -11.57 4.49
C SER A 17 -9.31 -10.38 3.69
N PHE A 18 -9.04 -10.62 2.40
CA PHE A 18 -8.58 -9.61 1.45
C PHE A 18 -9.74 -8.64 1.22
N ASN A 19 -9.86 -7.61 2.06
CA ASN A 19 -10.57 -6.41 1.62
C ASN A 19 -9.69 -5.76 0.56
N LYS A 20 -9.99 -6.06 -0.71
CA LYS A 20 -9.27 -5.56 -1.87
C LYS A 20 -10.01 -4.35 -2.40
N ASP A 21 -9.39 -3.19 -2.28
CA ASP A 21 -9.84 -1.97 -2.94
C ASP A 21 -9.00 -1.77 -4.19
N SER A 22 -9.62 -1.37 -5.30
CA SER A 22 -8.88 -1.18 -6.54
C SER A 22 -9.49 -0.11 -7.42
N SER A 23 -8.64 0.68 -8.06
CA SER A 23 -8.97 1.35 -9.31
C SER A 23 -8.52 0.46 -10.47
N LYS A 24 -8.72 0.90 -11.73
CA LYS A 24 -8.30 0.13 -12.92
C LYS A 24 -6.81 -0.31 -12.85
N ASN A 25 -5.96 0.50 -12.22
CA ASN A 25 -4.50 0.34 -12.30
C ASN A 25 -3.79 0.27 -10.94
N ILE A 26 -4.46 0.67 -9.86
CA ILE A 26 -3.92 0.64 -8.50
C ILE A 26 -4.71 -0.39 -7.71
N PHE A 27 -4.02 -1.35 -7.09
CA PHE A 27 -4.60 -2.42 -6.29
C PHE A 27 -4.12 -2.29 -4.86
N ILE A 28 -5.04 -2.28 -3.91
CA ILE A 28 -4.76 -2.12 -2.49
C ILE A 28 -5.28 -3.34 -1.75
N SER A 29 -4.47 -3.91 -0.87
CA SER A 29 -4.85 -5.05 -0.05
C SER A 29 -4.41 -4.87 1.40
N ASN A 30 -5.33 -5.09 2.34
CA ASN A 30 -5.00 -5.12 3.77
C ASN A 30 -4.26 -6.42 4.10
N GLN A 31 -3.02 -6.29 4.58
CA GLN A 31 -2.16 -7.42 4.94
C GLN A 31 -2.43 -7.91 6.36
N MET A 32 -2.80 -7.01 7.26
CA MET A 32 -2.98 -7.30 8.70
C MET A 32 -4.13 -6.47 9.27
N PRO A 33 -5.40 -6.86 9.02
CA PRO A 33 -6.57 -6.06 9.40
C PRO A 33 -6.80 -5.96 10.92
N PHE A 34 -6.22 -6.89 11.69
CA PHE A 34 -6.36 -6.94 13.15
C PHE A 34 -5.21 -6.25 13.89
N LEU A 35 -4.17 -5.83 13.16
CA LEU A 35 -3.05 -5.10 13.73
C LEU A 35 -3.14 -3.64 13.28
N VAL A 36 -3.21 -2.74 14.25
CA VAL A 36 -3.28 -1.30 13.98
C VAL A 36 -1.91 -0.69 14.24
N PRO A 37 -1.31 0.02 13.28
CA PRO A 37 -0.03 0.68 13.49
C PRO A 37 -0.17 1.83 14.49
N ASN A 38 0.88 2.08 15.27
CA ASN A 38 0.91 3.18 16.26
C ASN A 38 0.95 4.58 15.63
N GLY A 39 1.12 4.67 14.31
CA GLY A 39 1.17 5.93 13.56
C GLY A 39 1.17 5.68 12.06
N PHE A 40 1.04 6.77 11.29
CA PHE A 40 1.13 6.71 9.84
C PHE A 40 2.54 6.36 9.39
N PHE A 41 2.65 5.57 8.31
CA PHE A 41 3.92 5.36 7.63
C PHE A 41 3.70 5.05 6.14
N LEU A 42 4.73 5.31 5.34
CA LEU A 42 4.85 4.87 3.95
C LEU A 42 6.26 4.30 3.76
N LYS A 43 6.36 3.08 3.22
CA LYS A 43 7.62 2.43 2.89
C LYS A 43 7.54 1.83 1.50
N ASN A 44 8.48 2.19 0.62
CA ASN A 44 8.74 1.43 -0.60
C ASN A 44 9.57 0.21 -0.23
N TYR A 45 9.17 -0.97 -0.71
CA TYR A 45 9.93 -2.21 -0.56
C TYR A 45 10.47 -2.61 -1.93
N SER A 46 11.63 -2.07 -2.28
CA SER A 46 12.39 -2.48 -3.47
C SER A 46 13.26 -3.70 -3.20
N GLU A 47 13.10 -4.40 -2.07
CA GLU A 47 13.98 -5.49 -1.64
C GLU A 47 13.68 -6.84 -2.34
N HIS A 48 12.87 -6.86 -3.41
CA HIS A 48 12.63 -8.09 -4.14
C HIS A 48 13.92 -8.56 -4.82
N LEU A 49 14.50 -9.62 -4.24
CA LEU A 49 15.61 -10.42 -4.80
C LEU A 49 15.32 -11.00 -6.19
N ASN A 50 14.09 -10.81 -6.71
CA ASN A 50 13.66 -11.27 -8.02
C ASN A 50 13.67 -10.09 -9.03
N PRO A 51 14.60 -10.06 -10.00
CA PRO A 51 14.70 -9.00 -11.00
C PRO A 51 13.58 -9.00 -12.06
N PHE A 52 12.60 -9.91 -11.97
CA PHE A 52 11.52 -10.06 -12.93
C PHE A 52 10.13 -9.63 -12.42
N ASP A 53 9.98 -9.35 -11.12
CA ASP A 53 8.72 -8.83 -10.57
C ASP A 53 8.72 -7.29 -10.64
N ARG A 54 8.44 -6.74 -11.83
CA ARG A 54 8.42 -5.29 -12.10
C ARG A 54 7.20 -4.55 -11.54
N ILE A 55 6.44 -5.14 -10.62
CA ILE A 55 5.25 -4.48 -10.07
C ILE A 55 5.72 -3.58 -8.94
N PRO A 56 5.67 -2.24 -9.09
CA PRO A 56 6.13 -1.35 -8.04
C PRO A 56 5.15 -1.46 -6.86
N THR A 57 5.65 -1.96 -5.73
CA THR A 57 4.89 -2.22 -4.52
C THR A 57 5.26 -1.23 -3.42
N MET A 58 4.25 -0.72 -2.71
CA MET A 58 4.45 0.04 -1.47
C MET A 58 3.61 -0.50 -0.33
N TYR A 59 4.09 -0.22 0.87
CA TYR A 59 3.40 -0.52 2.11
C TYR A 59 3.11 0.75 2.87
N PHE A 60 1.91 0.85 3.43
CA PHE A 60 1.54 1.97 4.28
C PHE A 60 0.70 1.50 5.46
N GLY A 61 0.70 2.30 6.52
CA GLY A 61 -0.07 2.04 7.73
C GLY A 61 -1.05 3.17 8.01
N LEU A 62 -2.26 2.79 8.38
CA LEU A 62 -3.30 3.70 8.87
C LEU A 62 -3.61 3.40 10.33
N PRO A 63 -3.33 4.31 11.29
CA PRO A 63 -3.60 4.11 12.70
C PRO A 63 -5.10 4.24 13.05
N ASP A 64 -5.87 4.88 12.19
CA ASP A 64 -7.28 5.18 12.37
C ASP A 64 -8.06 5.07 11.05
N THR A 65 -9.37 5.32 11.10
CA THR A 65 -10.19 5.34 9.89
C THR A 65 -9.91 6.62 9.11
N CYS A 66 -9.50 6.50 7.85
CA CYS A 66 -9.06 7.65 7.05
C CYS A 66 -9.81 7.77 5.72
N GLU A 67 -9.92 8.99 5.20
CA GLU A 67 -10.04 9.26 3.76
C GLU A 67 -8.65 9.10 3.12
N LEU A 68 -8.57 8.36 2.01
CA LEU A 68 -7.32 8.02 1.35
C LEU A 68 -7.32 8.55 -0.09
N GLU A 69 -6.24 9.22 -0.47
CA GLU A 69 -5.93 9.62 -1.84
C GLU A 69 -4.52 9.15 -2.21
N ILE A 70 -4.40 8.54 -3.38
CA ILE A 70 -3.13 8.11 -3.97
C ILE A 70 -3.01 8.72 -5.36
N LYS A 71 -1.85 9.31 -5.63
CA LYS A 71 -1.49 9.85 -6.94
C LYS A 71 -0.15 9.25 -7.35
N ILE A 72 -0.07 8.78 -8.60
CA ILE A 72 1.18 8.40 -9.24
C ILE A 72 1.41 9.38 -10.37
N LYS A 73 2.58 10.01 -10.40
CA LYS A 73 2.95 11.00 -11.41
C LYS A 73 4.28 10.63 -12.06
N SER A 74 4.45 10.97 -13.33
CA SER A 74 5.78 10.93 -13.97
C SER A 74 6.75 11.82 -13.21
N ALA A 75 7.96 11.33 -12.88
CA ALA A 75 8.96 12.16 -12.22
C ALA A 75 9.55 13.25 -13.15
N VAL A 76 9.42 13.07 -14.46
CA VAL A 76 9.94 13.99 -15.48
C VAL A 76 8.94 15.08 -15.81
N THR A 77 7.71 14.69 -16.18
CA THR A 77 6.69 15.63 -16.68
C THR A 77 5.71 16.08 -15.59
N ASN A 78 5.73 15.45 -14.41
CA ASN A 78 4.74 15.63 -13.35
C ASN A 78 3.29 15.30 -13.76
N ALA A 79 3.11 14.65 -14.91
CA ALA A 79 1.79 14.23 -15.40
C ALA A 79 1.19 13.16 -14.48
N LEU A 80 -0.10 13.29 -14.15
CA LEU A 80 -0.84 12.30 -13.37
C LEU A 80 -1.08 11.05 -14.23
N VAL A 81 -0.49 9.93 -13.82
CA VAL A 81 -0.57 8.67 -14.56
C VAL A 81 -1.52 7.67 -13.92
N ALA A 82 -1.65 7.67 -12.60
CA ALA A 82 -2.64 6.84 -11.92
C ALA A 82 -3.21 7.55 -10.70
N TYR A 83 -4.47 7.26 -10.42
CA TYR A 83 -5.22 7.89 -9.35
C TYR A 83 -6.08 6.86 -8.63
N PHE A 84 -6.14 6.99 -7.31
CA PHE A 84 -7.06 6.25 -6.48
C PHE A 84 -7.53 7.15 -5.35
N LYS A 85 -8.83 7.16 -5.07
CA LYS A 85 -9.41 7.85 -3.93
C LYS A 85 -10.51 7.00 -3.33
N LYS A 86 -10.56 6.94 -2.00
CA LYS A 86 -11.65 6.34 -1.26
C LYS A 86 -11.89 7.12 0.02
N ASP A 87 -13.16 7.43 0.27
CA ASP A 87 -13.52 8.26 1.40
C ASP A 87 -13.30 7.57 2.74
N SER A 88 -13.30 6.23 2.80
CA SER A 88 -13.16 5.50 4.07
C SER A 88 -12.34 4.23 3.91
N PHE A 89 -11.18 4.22 4.54
CA PHE A 89 -10.35 3.04 4.80
C PHE A 89 -10.35 2.74 6.30
N THR A 90 -10.40 1.46 6.64
CA THR A 90 -10.25 1.01 8.03
C THR A 90 -8.79 1.19 8.50
N PRO A 91 -8.52 1.19 9.80
CA PRO A 91 -7.14 1.09 10.29
C PRO A 91 -6.50 -0.24 9.85
N GLY A 92 -5.18 -0.25 9.68
CA GLY A 92 -4.43 -1.47 9.35
C GLY A 92 -3.17 -1.25 8.54
N TYR A 93 -2.56 -2.36 8.13
CA TYR A 93 -1.36 -2.42 7.29
C TYR A 93 -1.77 -2.77 5.87
N TYR A 94 -1.37 -1.95 4.91
CA TYR A 94 -1.80 -2.05 3.53
C TYR A 94 -0.62 -2.22 2.59
N LYS A 95 -0.87 -2.96 1.51
CA LYS A 95 -0.01 -3.09 0.34
C LYS A 95 -0.69 -2.42 -0.84
N VAL A 96 0.06 -1.62 -1.60
CA VAL A 96 -0.36 -1.04 -2.88
C VAL A 96 0.50 -1.63 -3.98
N ASP A 97 -0.14 -2.15 -5.02
CA ASP A 97 0.49 -2.59 -6.25
C ASP A 97 -0.02 -1.71 -7.41
N TRP A 98 0.90 -1.10 -8.15
CA TRP A 98 0.59 -0.42 -9.40
C TRP A 98 1.00 -1.29 -10.58
N ASN A 99 0.11 -1.48 -11.55
CA ASN A 99 0.37 -2.36 -12.70
C ASN A 99 1.13 -1.69 -13.87
N GLY A 100 1.67 -0.48 -13.67
CA GLY A 100 2.43 0.24 -14.70
C GLY A 100 1.59 0.89 -15.79
N LYS A 101 0.26 1.00 -15.59
CA LYS A 101 -0.63 1.58 -16.59
C LYS A 101 -1.07 3.01 -16.25
N ASN A 102 -1.27 3.81 -17.30
CA ASN A 102 -1.84 5.15 -17.22
C ASN A 102 -3.38 5.13 -17.07
N LEU A 103 -4.02 6.29 -16.85
CA LEU A 103 -5.48 6.41 -16.68
C LEU A 103 -6.30 5.84 -17.86
N ASP A 104 -5.71 5.81 -19.05
CA ASP A 104 -6.29 5.26 -20.28
C ASP A 104 -6.07 3.74 -20.42
N ASN A 105 -5.49 3.09 -19.40
CA ASN A 105 -5.19 1.66 -19.31
C ASN A 105 -4.12 1.18 -20.33
N GLU A 106 -3.27 2.11 -20.77
CA GLU A 106 -2.11 1.83 -21.61
C GLU A 106 -0.88 1.60 -20.72
N TYR A 107 -0.02 0.68 -21.12
CA TYR A 107 1.27 0.47 -20.45
C TYR A 107 2.18 1.67 -20.67
N LEU A 108 2.82 2.11 -19.59
CA LEU A 108 3.81 3.16 -19.66
C LEU A 108 5.21 2.57 -19.91
N GLU A 109 6.12 3.44 -20.34
CA GLU A 109 7.54 3.10 -20.46
C GLU A 109 8.18 2.95 -19.08
N ASP A 110 9.24 2.14 -19.03
CA ASP A 110 10.11 2.00 -17.87
C ASP A 110 10.64 3.38 -17.46
N GLY A 111 10.63 3.68 -16.16
CA GLY A 111 10.99 5.01 -15.69
C GLY A 111 10.78 5.25 -14.20
N ILE A 112 11.05 6.50 -13.80
CA ILE A 112 10.90 6.95 -12.43
C ILE A 112 9.55 7.66 -12.28
N TYR A 113 8.78 7.24 -11.28
CA TYR A 113 7.48 7.80 -10.96
C TYR A 113 7.44 8.25 -9.49
N ASN A 114 6.73 9.35 -9.24
CA ASN A 114 6.47 9.83 -7.89
C ASN A 114 5.14 9.24 -7.42
N PHE A 115 5.17 8.48 -6.34
CA PHE A 115 3.99 8.07 -5.60
C PHE A 115 3.73 9.06 -4.46
N GLU A 116 2.51 9.55 -4.38
CA GLU A 116 2.04 10.43 -3.33
C GLU A 116 0.84 9.77 -2.63
N LEU A 117 0.94 9.67 -1.31
CA LEU A 117 -0.11 9.18 -0.41
C LEU A 117 -0.59 10.33 0.46
N SER A 118 -1.89 10.58 0.46
CA SER A 118 -2.56 11.47 1.40
C SER A 118 -3.60 10.69 2.19
N ALA A 119 -3.50 10.73 3.51
CA ALA A 119 -4.46 10.11 4.42
C ALA A 119 -4.97 11.15 5.42
N LYS A 120 -6.28 11.29 5.52
CA LYS A 120 -6.95 12.21 6.45
C LYS A 120 -7.77 11.43 7.46
N SER A 121 -7.40 11.52 8.74
CA SER A 121 -8.16 10.87 9.80
C SER A 121 -9.59 11.41 9.91
N LYS A 122 -10.56 10.50 10.09
CA LYS A 122 -11.97 10.83 10.39
C LYS A 122 -12.27 10.92 11.87
N LYS A 123 -11.49 10.20 12.71
CA LYS A 123 -11.66 10.17 14.16
C LYS A 123 -10.60 11.09 14.73
N GLY A 124 -10.91 12.39 14.82
CA GLY A 124 -9.98 13.48 15.14
C GLY A 124 -9.30 13.46 16.52
N ILE A 125 -8.85 12.32 17.04
CA ILE A 125 -7.89 12.26 18.16
C ILE A 125 -6.59 12.95 17.74
N LEU A 126 -6.25 12.88 16.45
CA LEU A 126 -5.27 13.71 15.77
C LEU A 126 -5.98 14.34 14.56
N ASN A 127 -6.14 15.66 14.50
CA ASN A 127 -6.50 16.37 13.27
C ASN A 127 -5.33 16.32 12.26
N SER A 128 -4.77 15.14 12.02
CA SER A 128 -3.54 14.94 11.27
C SER A 128 -3.90 14.51 9.86
N ASN A 129 -3.65 15.41 8.92
CA ASN A 129 -3.43 15.02 7.53
C ASN A 129 -2.02 14.44 7.44
N PHE A 130 -1.92 13.20 6.98
CA PHE A 130 -0.65 12.56 6.65
C PHE A 130 -0.43 12.66 5.15
N VAL A 131 0.70 13.26 4.74
CA VAL A 131 1.12 13.30 3.34
C VAL A 131 2.53 12.72 3.28
N ALA A 132 2.71 11.71 2.44
CA ALA A 132 4.01 11.10 2.21
C ALA A 132 4.21 10.81 0.74
N SER A 133 5.47 10.79 0.32
CA SER A 133 5.84 10.54 -1.06
C SER A 133 7.00 9.55 -1.13
N SER A 134 7.03 8.76 -2.20
CA SER A 134 8.13 7.84 -2.49
C SER A 134 8.38 7.77 -3.99
N LYS A 135 9.60 7.39 -4.38
CA LYS A 135 9.92 7.13 -5.78
C LYS A 135 9.62 5.67 -6.09
N LEU A 136 9.04 5.43 -7.26
CA LEU A 136 8.84 4.12 -7.86
C LEU A 136 9.74 4.00 -9.08
N PHE A 137 10.30 2.81 -9.27
CA PHE A 137 10.95 2.40 -10.49
C PHE A 137 10.04 1.36 -11.13
N PHE A 138 9.61 1.64 -12.36
CA PHE A 138 8.86 0.71 -13.19
C PHE A 138 9.74 0.28 -14.35
#